data_AF-A0A1Q3R7J5-F1
#
_entry.id   AF-A0A1Q3R7J5-F1
#
_cell.length_a   1.000
_cell.length_b   1.000
_cell.length_c   1.000
_cell.angle_alpha   90.00
_cell.angle_beta   90.00
_cell.angle_gamma   90.00
#
_symmetry.space_group_name_H-M   'P 1'
#
loop_
_entity.id
_entity.type
_entity.pdbx_description
1 polymer ?
#
loop_
_entity_poly.entity_id
_entity_poly.type
_entity_poly.pdbx_seq_one_letter_code
_entity_poly.pdbx_strand_id
1 'polypeptide(L)' 'MSIGAIGTAVAQAHLRSVLSFLAMPELGQPELYIQWKDGLVEQGQIGAASRELVQKFVDAFVAWVRQHPGRSS' A
#
# COMPACT_ATOMS: atom_id res chain seq x y z
N MET A 1 -8.85 -2.53 -19.52
CA MET A 1 -8.58 -1.84 -18.23
C MET A 1 -7.11 -2.04 -17.90
N SER A 2 -6.36 -0.96 -17.69
CA SER A 2 -4.89 -1.04 -17.56
C SER A 2 -4.50 -1.77 -16.28
N ILE A 3 -3.98 -2.99 -16.44
CA ILE A 3 -3.31 -3.75 -15.38
C ILE A 3 -1.90 -3.14 -15.22
N GLY A 4 -1.80 -1.92 -14.69
CA GLY A 4 -0.55 -1.17 -14.61
C GLY A 4 -0.48 -0.18 -13.45
N ALA A 5 0.68 0.48 -13.27
CA ALA A 5 0.93 1.46 -12.21
C ALA A 5 -0.12 2.59 -12.14
N ILE A 6 -0.71 2.94 -13.29
CA ILE A 6 -1.78 3.93 -13.39
C ILE A 6 -3.08 3.41 -12.73
N GLY A 7 -3.39 2.12 -12.87
CA GLY A 7 -4.56 1.50 -12.24
C GLY A 7 -4.44 1.47 -10.72
N THR A 8 -3.25 1.18 -10.19
CA THR A 8 -3.00 1.26 -8.74
C THR A 8 -2.99 2.70 -8.23
N ALA A 9 -2.52 3.66 -9.02
CA ALA A 9 -2.58 5.07 -8.64
C ALA A 9 -4.00 5.62 -8.50
N VAL A 10 -4.89 5.32 -9.45
CA VAL A 10 -6.30 5.74 -9.38
C VAL A 10 -7.01 5.09 -8.19
N ALA A 11 -6.75 3.80 -7.92
CA ALA A 11 -7.32 3.12 -6.77
C ALA A 11 -6.84 3.72 -5.44
N GLN A 12 -5.55 4.09 -5.34
CA GLN A 12 -5.00 4.73 -4.15
C GLN A 12 -5.56 6.13 -3.93
N ALA A 13 -5.65 6.96 -4.97
CA ALA A 13 -6.23 8.29 -4.88
C ALA A 13 -7.71 8.22 -4.44
N HIS A 14 -8.47 7.26 -4.97
CA HIS A 14 -9.85 7.04 -4.56
C HIS A 14 -9.96 6.59 -3.08
N LEU A 15 -9.15 5.63 -2.65
CA LEU A 15 -9.12 5.18 -1.25
C LEU A 15 -8.76 6.33 -0.29
N ARG A 16 -7.78 7.17 -0.68
CA ARG A 16 -7.39 8.35 0.11
C ARG A 16 -8.56 9.31 0.32
N SER A 17 -9.31 9.58 -0.74
CA SER A 17 -10.51 10.43 -0.66
C SER A 17 -11.54 9.89 0.34
N VAL A 18 -11.78 8.56 0.35
CA VAL A 18 -12.70 7.92 1.30
C VAL A 18 -12.20 8.02 2.74
N LEU A 19 -10.91 7.72 2.99
CA LEU A 19 -10.33 7.77 4.35
C LEU A 19 -10.35 9.20 4.92
N SER A 20 -10.02 10.18 4.10
CA SER A 20 -10.08 11.61 4.46
C SER A 20 -11.50 12.03 4.80
N PHE A 21 -12.50 11.60 4.03
CA PHE A 21 -13.91 11.86 4.33
C PHE A 21 -14.34 11.28 5.69
N LEU A 22 -13.80 10.11 6.06
CA LEU A 22 -14.08 9.44 7.33
C LEU A 22 -13.20 9.94 8.50
N ALA A 23 -12.38 10.97 8.29
CA ALA A 23 -11.40 11.49 9.26
C ALA A 23 -10.47 10.39 9.82
N MET A 24 -10.18 9.37 9.00
CA MET A 24 -9.27 8.29 9.37
C MET A 24 -7.81 8.75 9.23
N PRO A 25 -6.91 8.31 10.11
CA PRO A 25 -5.49 8.56 9.94
C PRO A 25 -4.99 7.80 8.69
N GLU A 26 -4.13 8.43 7.89
CA GLU A 26 -3.59 7.88 6.65
C GLU A 26 -2.05 7.87 6.64
N LEU A 27 -1.45 6.87 6.01
CA LEU A 27 -0.03 6.90 5.66
C LEU A 27 0.17 7.75 4.39
N GLY A 28 0.77 8.94 4.54
CA GLY A 28 1.06 9.83 3.41
C GLY A 28 2.14 9.32 2.47
N GLN A 29 3.19 8.70 3.02
CA GLN A 29 4.35 8.15 2.31
C GLN A 29 4.96 6.98 3.12
N PRO A 30 5.58 5.97 2.48
CA PRO A 30 5.77 5.81 1.03
C PRO A 30 4.49 5.36 0.32
N GLU A 31 4.31 5.77 -0.93
CA GLU A 31 3.26 5.25 -1.81
C GLU A 31 3.71 3.95 -2.50
N LEU A 32 2.84 2.93 -2.55
CA LEU A 32 3.15 1.62 -3.13
C LEU A 32 2.38 1.39 -4.43
N TYR A 33 2.94 1.78 -5.57
CA TYR A 33 2.32 1.52 -6.87
C TYR A 33 2.80 0.19 -7.44
N ILE A 34 1.94 -0.83 -7.42
CA ILE A 34 2.25 -2.13 -8.02
C ILE A 34 1.83 -2.11 -9.49
N GLN A 35 2.78 -2.32 -10.38
CA GLN A 35 2.53 -2.69 -11.76
C GLN A 35 2.70 -4.20 -11.87
N TRP A 36 1.69 -4.93 -12.35
CA TRP A 36 1.80 -6.38 -12.49
C TRP A 36 2.91 -6.76 -13.49
N LYS A 37 3.83 -7.62 -13.04
CA LYS A 37 4.98 -8.14 -13.80
C LYS A 37 5.29 -9.55 -13.31
N ASP A 38 5.96 -10.34 -14.14
CA ASP A 38 6.43 -11.66 -13.76
C ASP A 38 7.40 -11.59 -12.58
N GLY A 39 7.33 -12.57 -11.67
CA GLY A 39 8.20 -12.65 -10.49
C GLY A 39 7.80 -11.76 -9.32
N LEU A 40 6.70 -11.00 -9.40
CA LEU A 40 6.17 -10.28 -8.23
C LEU A 40 5.49 -11.21 -7.23
N VAL A 41 4.79 -12.22 -7.74
CA VAL A 41 4.13 -13.25 -6.94
C VAL A 41 4.52 -14.61 -7.53
N GLU A 42 5.07 -15.48 -6.70
CA GLU A 42 5.49 -16.82 -7.07
C GLU A 42 4.77 -17.80 -6.15
N GLN A 43 3.92 -18.68 -6.70
CA GLN A 43 3.16 -19.67 -5.93
C GLN A 43 2.34 -19.05 -4.76
N GLY A 44 1.78 -17.86 -4.96
CA GLY A 44 1.03 -17.14 -3.93
C GLY A 44 1.90 -16.46 -2.85
N GLN A 45 3.21 -16.50 -2.98
CA GLN A 45 4.17 -15.82 -2.10
C GLN A 45 4.73 -14.56 -2.77
N ILE A 46 5.28 -13.66 -1.95
CA ILE A 46 6.04 -12.49 -2.43
C ILE A 46 7.28 -12.99 -3.16
N GLY A 47 7.28 -12.83 -4.49
CA GLY A 47 8.38 -13.20 -5.36
C GLY A 47 9.58 -12.27 -5.21
N ALA A 48 10.73 -12.70 -5.72
CA ALA A 48 11.98 -11.96 -5.56
C ALA A 48 11.93 -10.53 -6.11
N ALA A 49 11.18 -10.30 -7.19
CA ALA A 49 11.10 -9.00 -7.86
C ALA A 49 10.30 -7.94 -7.08
N SER A 50 9.44 -8.35 -6.14
CA SER A 50 8.62 -7.44 -5.32
C SER A 50 9.10 -7.34 -3.88
N ARG A 51 9.96 -8.25 -3.42
CA ARG A 51 10.32 -8.44 -2.01
C ARG A 51 10.81 -7.17 -1.32
N GLU A 52 11.80 -6.49 -1.91
CA GLU A 52 12.36 -5.28 -1.30
C GLU A 52 11.34 -4.14 -1.21
N LEU A 53 10.57 -3.94 -2.28
CA LEU A 53 9.55 -2.90 -2.35
C LEU A 53 8.44 -3.12 -1.32
N VAL A 54 7.91 -4.35 -1.26
CA VAL A 54 6.86 -4.72 -0.31
C VAL A 54 7.38 -4.65 1.12
N GLN A 55 8.61 -5.11 1.39
CA GLN A 55 9.20 -5.04 2.72
C GLN A 55 9.32 -3.59 3.22
N LYS A 56 9.86 -2.68 2.40
CA LYS A 56 9.96 -1.25 2.76
C LYS A 56 8.61 -0.62 3.08
N PHE A 57 7.58 -0.96 2.30
CA PHE A 57 6.23 -0.47 2.54
C PHE A 57 5.65 -1.02 3.85
N VAL A 58 5.77 -2.34 4.08
CA VAL A 58 5.28 -2.99 5.31
C VAL A 58 5.99 -2.43 6.55
N ASP A 59 7.30 -2.21 6.49
CA ASP A 59 8.07 -1.62 7.59
C ASP A 59 7.56 -0.22 7.95
N ALA A 60 7.35 0.64 6.93
CA ALA A 60 6.80 1.97 7.13
C ALA A 60 5.36 1.93 7.66
N PHE A 61 4.53 1.03 7.14
CA PHE A 61 3.15 0.84 7.59
C PHE A 61 3.08 0.40 9.05
N VAL A 62 3.89 -0.59 9.46
CA VAL A 62 3.95 -1.06 10.85
C VAL A 62 4.43 0.07 11.78
N ALA A 63 5.46 0.83 11.37
CA ALA A 63 5.94 1.97 12.13
C ALA A 63 4.85 3.05 12.31
N TRP A 64 4.04 3.27 11.28
CA TRP A 64 2.94 4.23 11.31
C TRP A 64 1.78 3.76 12.19
N VAL A 65 1.36 2.48 12.10
CA VAL A 65 0.30 1.91 12.95
C VAL A 65 0.66 2.02 14.43
N ARG A 66 1.93 1.78 14.79
CA ARG A 66 2.41 1.93 16.17
C ARG A 66 2.29 3.36 16.72
N GLN A 67 2.37 4.37 15.85
CA GLN A 67 2.21 5.78 16.22
C GLN A 67 0.74 6.21 16.26
N HIS A 68 -0.15 5.43 15.64
CA HIS A 68 -1.59 5.68 15.56
C HIS A 68 -2.39 4.49 16.09
N PRO A 69 -2.18 4.06 17.35
CA PRO A 69 -3.05 3.04 17.94
C PRO A 69 -4.48 3.57 17.88
N GLY A 70 -5.35 2.85 17.17
CA GLY A 70 -6.76 3.21 17.03
C GLY A 70 -7.30 3.59 18.39
N ARG A 71 -7.88 4.79 18.48
CA ARG A 71 -8.31 5.43 19.72
C ARG A 71 -9.00 4.39 20.60
N SER A 72 -8.31 3.94 21.66
CA SER A 72 -8.85 2.99 22.62
C SER A 72 -10.04 3.64 23.30
N SER A 73 -11.24 3.15 22.99
CA SER A 73 -12.43 3.32 23.82
C SER A 73 -12.63 2.09 24.67
#